data_AF-A0A0F9L998-F1
#
_entry.id   AF-A0A0F9L998-F1
#
_cell.length_a   1.000
_cell.length_b   1.000
_cell.length_c   1.000
_cell.angle_alpha   90.00
_cell.angle_beta   90.00
_cell.angle_gamma   90.00
#
_symmetry.space_group_name_H-M   'P 1'
#
loop_
_entity.id
_entity.type
_entity.pdbx_description
1 polymer ?
#
loop_
_entity_poly.entity_id
_entity_poly.type
_entity_poly.pdbx_seq_one_letter_code
_entity_poly.pdbx_strand_id
1 'polypeptide(L)'
;WLGWAAIERELKRLPAGTTVIHGAARGADTIAAALGVRMGLHVKAVPAEWEQFGRAAGPIRNKWMLQMEPDLVLAFHSDIRQSKGTANMITIARKKGIEVRLFED
;
A
#
# COMPACT_ATOMS: atom_id res chain seq x y z
N TRP A 1 -0.05 -11.04 -4.25
CA TRP A 1 -1.44 -10.89 -3.79
C TRP A 1 -2.39 -10.91 -4.97
N LEU A 2 -3.43 -11.74 -4.90
CA LEU A 2 -4.49 -11.82 -5.92
C LEU A 2 -5.92 -11.69 -5.31
N GLY A 3 -6.04 -11.60 -3.98
CA GLY A 3 -7.34 -11.54 -3.29
C GLY A 3 -8.03 -10.19 -3.46
N TRP A 4 -8.80 -10.02 -4.54
CA TRP A 4 -9.62 -8.81 -4.77
C TRP A 4 -10.64 -8.58 -3.65
N ALA A 5 -11.29 -9.65 -3.19
CA ALA A 5 -12.36 -9.57 -2.20
C ALA A 5 -11.90 -8.98 -0.86
N ALA A 6 -10.69 -9.32 -0.40
CA ALA A 6 -10.16 -8.79 0.85
C ALA A 6 -9.88 -7.28 0.74
N ILE A 7 -9.24 -6.85 -0.36
CA ILE A 7 -8.95 -5.42 -0.58
C ILE A 7 -10.28 -4.65 -0.73
N GLU A 8 -11.22 -5.17 -1.51
CA GLU A 8 -12.54 -4.55 -1.67
C GLU A 8 -13.28 -4.42 -0.35
N ARG A 9 -13.28 -5.46 0.49
CA ARG A 9 -13.92 -5.44 1.81
C ARG A 9 -13.35 -4.33 2.69
N GLU A 10 -12.04 -4.16 2.71
CA GLU A 10 -11.42 -3.11 3.54
C GLU A 10 -11.62 -1.71 2.95
N LEU A 11 -11.52 -1.53 1.64
CA LEU A 11 -11.78 -0.24 1.01
C LEU A 11 -13.23 0.24 1.20
N LYS A 12 -14.21 -0.68 1.18
CA LYS A 12 -15.63 -0.36 1.46
C LYS A 12 -15.89 0.17 2.86
N ARG A 13 -14.98 -0.07 3.81
CA ARG A 13 -15.10 0.40 5.20
C ARG A 13 -14.49 1.80 5.40
N LEU A 14 -13.83 2.33 4.38
CA LEU A 14 -13.20 3.65 4.46
C LEU A 14 -14.25 4.75 4.26
N PRO A 15 -14.09 5.90 4.92
CA PRO A 15 -14.95 7.06 4.71
C PRO A 15 -15.01 7.51 3.24
N ALA A 16 -16.09 8.18 2.87
CA ALA A 16 -16.13 8.91 1.60
C ALA A 16 -15.04 9.99 1.57
N GLY A 17 -14.43 10.20 0.40
CA GLY A 17 -13.33 11.17 0.23
C GLY A 17 -11.96 10.66 0.69
N THR A 18 -11.83 9.40 1.13
CA THR A 18 -10.51 8.81 1.42
C THR A 18 -9.60 8.82 0.19
N THR A 19 -8.32 9.12 0.43
CA THR A 19 -7.24 8.98 -0.57
C THR A 19 -6.50 7.66 -0.38
N VAL A 20 -6.52 6.81 -1.41
CA VAL A 20 -5.75 5.57 -1.49
C VAL A 20 -4.36 5.89 -2.06
N ILE A 21 -3.33 5.79 -1.23
CA ILE A 21 -1.93 5.92 -1.63
C ILE A 21 -1.36 4.51 -1.87
N HIS A 22 -0.80 4.27 -3.05
CA HIS A 22 -0.22 2.97 -3.40
C HIS A 22 1.04 3.17 -4.24
N GLY A 23 1.91 2.15 -4.34
CA GLY A 23 3.19 2.32 -5.01
C GLY A 23 3.32 1.75 -6.41
N ALA A 24 2.19 1.63 -7.10
CA ALA A 24 2.11 1.13 -8.47
C ALA A 24 2.76 -0.25 -8.72
N ALA A 25 2.92 -1.09 -7.69
CA ALA A 25 3.40 -2.45 -7.87
C ALA A 25 2.32 -3.38 -8.45
N ARG A 26 2.73 -4.51 -9.03
CA ARG A 26 1.79 -5.57 -9.42
C ARG A 26 1.15 -6.19 -8.17
N GLY A 27 -0.13 -6.59 -8.28
CA GLY A 27 -0.86 -7.22 -7.18
C GLY A 27 -1.64 -6.19 -6.36
N ALA A 28 -1.42 -6.12 -5.04
CA ALA A 28 -2.25 -5.34 -4.12
C ALA A 28 -2.39 -3.86 -4.53
N ASP A 29 -1.29 -3.21 -4.91
CA ASP A 29 -1.31 -1.80 -5.36
C ASP A 29 -2.16 -1.61 -6.62
N THR A 30 -2.07 -2.52 -7.61
CA THR A 30 -2.88 -2.46 -8.84
C THR A 30 -4.37 -2.67 -8.54
N ILE A 31 -4.68 -3.63 -7.66
CA ILE A 31 -6.06 -3.94 -7.26
C ILE A 31 -6.67 -2.77 -6.48
N ALA A 32 -5.92 -2.21 -5.53
CA ALA A 32 -6.35 -1.06 -4.73
C ALA A 32 -6.62 0.17 -5.61
N ALA A 33 -5.78 0.41 -6.62
CA ALA A 33 -5.99 1.50 -7.58
C ALA A 33 -7.31 1.33 -8.36
N ALA A 34 -7.54 0.14 -8.93
CA ALA A 34 -8.74 -0.15 -9.71
C ALA A 34 -10.02 -0.04 -8.86
N LEU A 35 -10.00 -0.62 -7.65
CA LEU A 35 -11.12 -0.57 -6.73
C LEU A 35 -11.38 0.84 -6.19
N GLY A 36 -10.33 1.59 -5.85
CA GLY A 36 -10.44 2.97 -5.38
C GLY A 36 -11.15 3.86 -6.40
N VAL A 37 -10.71 3.82 -7.67
CA VAL A 37 -11.36 4.55 -8.77
C VAL A 37 -12.83 4.13 -8.91
N ARG A 38 -13.11 2.82 -8.91
CA ARG A 38 -14.48 2.30 -9.04
C ARG A 38 -15.41 2.73 -7.90
N MET A 39 -14.86 2.93 -6.71
CA MET A 39 -15.60 3.37 -5.52
C MET A 39 -15.68 4.89 -5.37
N GLY A 40 -15.12 5.67 -6.30
CA GLY A 40 -15.08 7.12 -6.21
C GLY A 40 -14.12 7.65 -5.14
N LEU A 41 -13.16 6.84 -4.70
CA LEU A 41 -12.07 7.28 -3.81
C LEU A 41 -11.01 8.03 -4.62
N HIS A 42 -10.29 8.94 -3.97
CA HIS A 42 -9.09 9.51 -4.58
C HIS A 42 -7.98 8.46 -4.62
N VAL A 43 -7.20 8.42 -5.71
CA VAL A 43 -6.12 7.45 -5.87
C VAL A 43 -4.83 8.18 -6.22
N LYS A 44 -3.76 7.91 -5.48
CA LYS A 44 -2.43 8.47 -5.71
C LYS A 44 -1.40 7.35 -5.82
N ALA A 45 -0.85 7.21 -7.03
CA ALA A 45 0.23 6.29 -7.33
C ALA A 45 1.59 6.92 -7.02
N VAL A 46 2.50 6.14 -6.43
CA VAL A 46 3.90 6.52 -6.18
C VAL A 46 4.79 5.42 -6.74
N PRO A 47 5.10 5.42 -8.05
CA PRO A 47 5.96 4.40 -8.65
C PRO A 47 7.37 4.43 -8.05
N ALA A 48 8.04 3.28 -8.07
CA ALA A 48 9.45 3.19 -7.66
C ALA A 48 10.36 3.54 -8.84
N GLU A 49 11.30 4.47 -8.61
CA GLU A 49 12.28 4.93 -9.60
C GLU A 49 13.46 3.94 -9.71
N TRP A 50 13.20 2.78 -10.33
CA TRP A 50 14.17 1.68 -10.42
C TRP A 50 15.43 2.04 -11.21
N GLU A 51 15.30 2.85 -12.28
CA GLU A 51 16.45 3.29 -13.09
C GLU A 51 17.41 4.16 -12.27
N GLN A 52 16.86 5.01 -11.39
CA GLN A 52 17.65 5.95 -10.60
C GLN A 52 18.26 5.30 -9.35
N PHE A 53 17.51 4.50 -8.62
CA PHE A 53 17.93 4.01 -7.29
C PHE A 53 18.15 2.49 -7.22
N GLY A 54 17.95 1.76 -8.31
CA GLY A 54 18.09 0.32 -8.36
C GLY A 54 17.31 -0.37 -7.24
N ARG A 55 17.96 -1.26 -6.51
CA ARG A 55 17.34 -2.05 -5.42
C ARG A 55 16.77 -1.19 -4.28
N ALA A 56 17.24 0.04 -4.10
CA ALA A 56 16.75 0.95 -3.07
C ALA A 56 15.46 1.67 -3.47
N ALA A 57 15.05 1.64 -4.75
CA ALA A 57 13.88 2.35 -5.25
C ALA A 57 12.59 1.98 -4.50
N GLY A 58 12.39 0.68 -4.20
CA GLY A 58 11.24 0.22 -3.42
C GLY A 58 11.17 0.83 -2.02
N PRO A 59 12.20 0.64 -1.16
CA PRO A 59 12.24 1.26 0.16
C PRO A 59 12.18 2.81 0.15
N ILE A 60 12.80 3.46 -0.84
CA ILE A 60 12.72 4.93 -0.99
C ILE A 60 11.28 5.36 -1.27
N ARG A 61 10.63 4.72 -2.25
CA ARG A 61 9.21 4.93 -2.56
C ARG A 61 8.32 4.69 -1.35
N ASN A 62 8.58 3.64 -0.56
CA ASN A 62 7.82 3.37 0.67
C ASN A 62 7.91 4.55 1.66
N LYS A 63 9.10 5.14 1.82
CA LYS A 63 9.27 6.34 2.65
C LYS A 63 8.50 7.54 2.09
N TRP A 64 8.52 7.75 0.78
CA TRP A 64 7.76 8.82 0.13
C TRP A 64 6.26 8.69 0.37
N MET A 65 5.70 7.47 0.24
CA MET A 65 4.29 7.24 0.57
C MET A 65 3.97 7.58 2.04
N LEU A 66 4.88 7.28 2.98
CA LEU A 66 4.70 7.67 4.39
C LEU A 66 5.02 9.13 4.71
N GLN A 67 5.66 9.87 3.80
CA GLN A 67 5.83 11.33 3.92
C GLN A 67 4.57 12.09 3.49
N MET A 68 3.63 11.41 2.85
CA MET A 68 2.30 11.92 2.57
C MET A 68 1.34 11.77 3.76
N GLU A 69 1.86 11.39 4.93
CA GLU A 69 1.14 11.35 6.21
C GLU A 69 -0.17 10.54 6.17
N PRO A 70 -0.15 9.25 5.76
CA PRO A 70 -1.35 8.42 5.80
C PRO A 70 -1.76 8.12 7.25
N ASP A 71 -3.07 8.10 7.50
CA ASP A 71 -3.64 7.73 8.80
C ASP A 71 -3.53 6.23 9.08
N LEU A 72 -3.58 5.40 8.02
CA LEU A 72 -3.69 3.95 8.09
C LEU A 72 -2.92 3.28 6.94
N VAL A 73 -2.20 2.20 7.26
CA VAL A 73 -1.61 1.29 6.27
C VAL A 73 -2.35 -0.03 6.27
N LEU A 74 -2.94 -0.38 5.12
CA LEU A 74 -3.48 -1.71 4.84
C LEU A 74 -2.40 -2.52 4.10
N ALA A 75 -1.85 -3.53 4.75
CA ALA A 75 -0.82 -4.40 4.18
C ALA A 75 -1.42 -5.75 3.80
N PHE A 76 -1.33 -6.12 2.52
CA PHE A 76 -1.85 -7.38 2.00
C PHE A 76 -0.70 -8.25 1.48
N HIS A 77 -0.49 -9.44 2.06
CA HIS A 77 0.50 -10.39 1.59
C HIS A 77 0.21 -11.82 2.06
N SER A 78 0.42 -12.83 1.20
CA SER A 78 0.14 -14.25 1.56
C SER A 78 1.19 -14.87 2.49
N ASP A 79 2.44 -14.44 2.40
CA ASP A 79 3.48 -14.79 3.38
C ASP A 79 4.34 -13.58 3.71
N ILE A 80 4.06 -12.89 4.81
CA ILE A 80 4.78 -11.66 5.14
C ILE A 80 6.28 -11.89 5.36
N ARG A 81 6.67 -13.11 5.78
CA ARG A 81 8.08 -13.47 6.04
C ARG A 81 8.92 -13.46 4.77
N GLN A 82 8.29 -13.63 3.61
CA GLN A 82 8.96 -13.58 2.31
C GLN A 82 8.81 -12.22 1.60
N SER A 83 8.00 -11.31 2.13
CA SER A 83 7.79 -10.00 1.51
C SER A 83 8.73 -8.93 2.04
N LYS A 84 9.91 -8.80 1.43
CA LYS A 84 10.86 -7.72 1.78
C LYS A 84 10.24 -6.33 1.65
N GLY A 85 9.42 -6.10 0.62
CA GLY A 85 8.78 -4.82 0.35
C GLY A 85 7.66 -4.48 1.33
N THR A 86 6.74 -5.41 1.58
CA THR A 86 5.63 -5.20 2.52
C THR A 86 6.16 -5.14 3.96
N ALA A 87 7.07 -6.03 4.35
CA ALA A 87 7.69 -5.99 5.68
C ALA A 87 8.39 -4.65 5.92
N ASN A 88 9.13 -4.13 4.93
CA ASN A 88 9.74 -2.81 5.02
C ASN A 88 8.69 -1.73 5.33
N MET A 89 7.59 -1.67 4.58
CA MET A 89 6.50 -0.70 4.80
C MET A 89 5.93 -0.80 6.22
N ILE A 90 5.58 -2.01 6.66
CA ILE A 90 5.03 -2.26 8.00
C ILE A 90 5.98 -1.75 9.08
N THR A 91 7.27 -2.07 8.97
CA THR A 91 8.28 -1.64 9.93
C THR A 91 8.38 -0.12 10.02
N ILE A 92 8.48 0.58 8.88
CA ILE A 92 8.64 2.04 8.89
C ILE A 92 7.35 2.78 9.29
N ALA A 93 6.17 2.24 8.98
CA ALA A 93 4.88 2.80 9.38
C ALA A 93 4.69 2.70 10.90
N ARG A 94 4.91 1.51 11.48
CA ARG A 94 4.85 1.31 12.93
C ARG A 94 5.83 2.20 13.69
N LYS A 95 7.05 2.38 13.17
CA LYS A 95 8.04 3.29 13.77
C LYS A 95 7.56 4.75 13.81
N LYS A 96 6.71 5.16 12.87
CA LYS A 96 6.08 6.49 12.84
C LYS A 96 4.79 6.58 13.66
N GLY A 97 4.36 5.50 14.32
CA GLY A 97 3.10 5.46 15.06
C GLY A 97 1.85 5.39 14.17
N ILE A 98 2.00 5.09 12.88
CA ILE A 98 0.87 4.93 11.95
C ILE A 98 0.24 3.57 12.18
N GLU A 99 -1.10 3.51 12.21
CA GLU A 99 -1.84 2.25 12.35
C GLU A 99 -1.54 1.34 11.16
N VAL A 100 -1.25 0.06 11.42
CA VAL A 100 -1.02 -0.94 10.38
C VAL A 100 -1.92 -2.14 10.59
N ARG A 101 -2.74 -2.46 9.59
CA ARG A 101 -3.54 -3.68 9.53
C ARG A 101 -2.94 -4.61 8.48
N LEU A 102 -2.47 -5.77 8.93
CA LEU A 102 -1.92 -6.82 8.07
C LEU A 102 -3.01 -7.85 7.77
N PHE A 103 -3.14 -8.20 6.49
CA PHE A 103 -4.04 -9.23 5.99
C PHE A 103 -3.20 -10.28 5.27
N GLU A 104 -3.30 -11.50 5.77
CA GLU A 104 -2.65 -12.70 5.23
C GLU A 104 -3.70 -13.63 4.63
N ASP A 105 -3.31 -14.33 3.57
CA ASP A 105 -4.10 -15.35 2.86
C ASP A 105 -3.26 -16.63 2.79
#